data_AF-W2ULP7-F1
#
_entry.id   AF-W2ULP7-F1
#
_cell.length_a   1.000
_cell.length_b   1.000
_cell.length_c   1.000
_cell.angle_alpha   90.00
_cell.angle_beta   90.00
_cell.angle_gamma   90.00
#
_symmetry.space_group_name_H-M   'P 1'
#
loop_
_entity.id
_entity.type
_entity.pdbx_description
1 polymer ?
#
loop_
_entity_poly.entity_id
_entity_poly.type
_entity_poly.pdbx_seq_one_letter_code
_entity_poly.pdbx_strand_id
1 'polypeptide(L)'
;MKIMNKVFLTFLLLTFIACKGKKANNDENVVENSAVNKAVDNEKSKPETPEGMVWIPGGSFTQGAYDNDNLALQHEKPAHPVSVDGFFIDITEVTNAQFKKFVEATGYVTVAERKIDWEEMKKQVPPGTPKPHDSILQPGSLLFKGTTYTVTNLDDFYQWWEWKVGADWRHPRGPGSSIEGKDNYPVVHIAYEDALAYCKWAGRRLPTESEWEYAAKGGKLNSKFSWGKDDEKLKSAANTWQGEFPKTNTEEDGFDRLAPVQSFSPNAFGLYDMAGNVWEWTQDWYNVNYYKELIVAGEVKNPKGADQPFNPRNPYAKEKVIKGGSFLCNESYCASYRNSARMASTEDSGMEHLGFRTVATPEMLK
;
A
#
# COMPACT_ATOMS: atom_id res chain seq x y z
N MET A 1 28.66 20.03 -57.28
CA MET A 1 27.69 21.03 -57.77
C MET A 1 26.79 21.38 -56.59
N LYS A 2 27.01 22.55 -55.97
CA LYS A 2 26.32 23.11 -54.79
C LYS A 2 25.38 24.21 -55.26
N ILE A 3 24.11 24.24 -54.83
CA ILE A 3 23.22 25.44 -54.67
C ILE A 3 22.14 24.99 -53.66
N MET A 4 21.91 25.51 -52.44
CA MET A 4 21.82 26.84 -51.80
C MET A 4 20.37 27.36 -51.65
N ASN A 5 19.96 27.46 -50.36
CA ASN A 5 18.85 28.18 -49.70
C ASN A 5 17.92 29.13 -50.48
N LYS A 6 16.64 29.17 -50.06
CA LYS A 6 16.00 30.40 -49.54
C LYS A 6 14.67 30.14 -48.78
N VAL A 7 14.56 30.81 -47.64
CA VAL A 7 13.42 30.96 -46.73
C VAL A 7 12.49 32.07 -47.25
N PHE A 8 11.18 31.95 -47.05
CA PHE A 8 10.24 33.08 -47.13
C PHE A 8 9.32 33.08 -45.91
N LEU A 9 9.32 34.23 -45.22
CA LEU A 9 8.52 34.59 -44.06
C LEU A 9 7.50 35.62 -44.54
N THR A 10 6.21 35.44 -44.25
CA THR A 10 5.19 36.46 -44.57
C THR A 10 4.36 36.78 -43.33
N PHE A 11 4.54 38.01 -42.85
CA PHE A 11 3.74 38.68 -41.84
C PHE A 11 2.48 39.27 -42.52
N LEU A 12 1.29 39.11 -41.95
CA LEU A 12 0.14 39.93 -42.33
C LEU A 12 -0.55 40.49 -41.08
N LEU A 13 -0.43 41.80 -40.95
CA LEU A 13 -1.07 42.69 -39.99
C LEU A 13 -2.49 42.99 -40.51
N LEU A 14 -3.52 42.92 -39.67
CA LEU A 14 -4.84 43.50 -40.00
C LEU A 14 -5.45 44.16 -38.76
N THR A 15 -5.85 45.41 -38.99
CA THR A 15 -6.20 46.48 -38.06
C THR A 15 -7.66 46.45 -37.62
N PHE A 16 -7.90 46.95 -36.41
CA PHE A 16 -9.20 47.21 -35.80
C PHE A 16 -10.07 48.19 -36.60
N ILE A 17 -11.37 47.89 -36.70
CA ILE A 17 -12.44 48.89 -36.88
C ILE A 17 -13.54 48.60 -35.86
N ALA A 18 -13.77 49.56 -34.97
CA ALA A 18 -14.89 49.59 -34.04
C ALA A 18 -16.03 50.44 -34.63
N CYS A 19 -17.25 49.94 -34.60
CA CYS A 19 -18.47 50.74 -34.75
C CYS A 19 -19.50 50.34 -33.68
N LYS A 20 -19.89 51.32 -32.86
CA LYS A 20 -21.00 51.25 -31.90
C LYS A 20 -22.34 51.38 -32.63
N GLY A 21 -23.32 50.54 -32.28
CA GLY A 21 -24.73 50.66 -32.66
C GLY A 21 -25.62 50.02 -31.58
N LYS A 22 -26.74 50.66 -31.27
CA LYS A 22 -27.55 50.52 -30.04
C LYS A 22 -28.45 49.27 -29.97
N LYS A 23 -28.76 48.92 -28.72
CA LYS A 23 -29.74 47.94 -28.19
C LYS A 23 -31.09 47.86 -28.93
N ALA A 24 -31.60 46.63 -29.04
CA ALA A 24 -33.02 46.31 -28.93
C ALA A 24 -33.16 45.03 -28.09
N ASN A 25 -33.98 45.08 -27.04
CA ASN A 25 -34.42 43.93 -26.25
C ASN A 25 -35.26 43.00 -27.14
N ASN A 26 -35.08 41.69 -26.97
CA ASN A 26 -36.18 40.74 -26.97
C ASN A 26 -35.76 39.54 -26.12
N ASP A 27 -36.56 39.32 -25.07
CA ASP A 27 -36.48 38.21 -24.15
C ASP A 27 -36.75 36.90 -24.90
N GLU A 28 -35.76 36.00 -24.94
CA GLU A 28 -35.99 34.59 -25.21
C GLU A 28 -35.82 33.81 -23.92
N ASN A 29 -36.96 33.28 -23.46
CA ASN A 29 -37.12 32.39 -22.33
C ASN A 29 -36.22 31.16 -22.46
N VAL A 30 -35.10 31.15 -21.75
CA VAL A 30 -34.38 29.92 -21.42
C VAL A 30 -35.16 29.26 -20.28
N VAL A 31 -35.86 28.18 -20.60
CA VAL A 31 -36.45 27.28 -19.61
C VAL A 31 -35.29 26.60 -18.87
N GLU A 32 -34.91 27.21 -17.75
CA GLU A 32 -34.05 26.63 -16.74
C GLU A 32 -34.82 25.47 -16.09
N ASN A 33 -34.52 24.24 -16.53
CA ASN A 33 -34.94 23.03 -15.83
C ASN A 33 -34.09 22.88 -14.56
N SER A 34 -34.39 23.70 -13.55
CA SER A 34 -33.89 23.53 -12.19
C SER A 34 -34.63 22.36 -11.54
N ALA A 35 -34.26 21.13 -11.91
CA ALA A 35 -34.56 19.97 -11.09
C ALA A 35 -33.63 20.01 -9.87
N VAL A 36 -34.03 20.81 -8.88
CA VAL A 36 -33.53 20.73 -7.51
C VAL A 36 -33.94 19.36 -6.98
N ASN A 37 -33.08 18.37 -7.20
CA ASN A 37 -33.12 17.14 -6.42
C ASN A 37 -32.73 17.53 -5.00
N LYS A 38 -33.75 17.81 -4.17
CA LYS A 38 -33.67 17.61 -2.74
C LYS A 38 -33.25 16.15 -2.54
N ALA A 39 -31.96 15.93 -2.34
CA ALA A 39 -31.51 14.76 -1.61
C ALA A 39 -32.26 14.82 -0.28
N VAL A 40 -33.21 13.91 -0.10
CA VAL A 40 -33.78 13.64 1.21
C VAL A 40 -32.63 13.03 2.00
N ASP A 41 -31.91 13.88 2.72
CA ASP A 41 -30.99 13.48 3.78
C ASP A 41 -31.81 12.69 4.79
N ASN A 42 -31.78 11.37 4.63
CA ASN A 42 -32.19 10.47 5.68
C ASN A 42 -31.01 10.42 6.66
N GLU A 43 -30.90 11.44 7.52
CA GLU A 43 -30.02 11.51 8.70
C GLU A 43 -30.40 10.45 9.77
N LYS A 44 -30.63 9.20 9.35
CA LYS A 44 -30.73 8.07 10.26
C LYS A 44 -29.44 7.28 10.21
N SER A 45 -28.65 7.50 11.26
CA SER A 45 -27.47 6.74 11.72
C SER A 45 -26.33 6.61 10.72
N LYS A 46 -25.52 7.66 10.54
CA LYS A 46 -24.09 7.41 10.29
C LYS A 46 -23.53 6.76 11.57
N PRO A 47 -22.88 5.59 11.47
CA PRO A 47 -22.24 4.97 12.63
C PRO A 47 -21.23 5.95 13.21
N GLU A 48 -21.14 6.01 14.54
CA GLU A 48 -20.10 6.81 15.20
C GLU A 48 -18.73 6.29 14.74
N THR A 49 -17.87 7.21 14.30
CA THR A 49 -16.54 6.86 13.81
C THR A 49 -15.70 6.33 14.98
N PRO A 50 -15.19 5.09 14.91
CA PRO A 50 -14.29 4.58 15.94
C PRO A 50 -13.07 5.47 16.12
N GLU A 51 -12.56 5.56 17.35
CA GLU A 51 -11.33 6.29 17.63
C GLU A 51 -10.17 5.76 16.76
N GLY A 52 -9.44 6.70 16.15
CA GLY A 52 -8.32 6.38 15.25
C GLY A 52 -8.73 5.88 13.86
N MET A 53 -10.01 5.94 13.49
CA MET A 53 -10.49 5.58 12.16
C MET A 53 -11.10 6.78 11.42
N VAL A 54 -11.29 6.64 10.12
CA VAL A 54 -12.04 7.56 9.27
C VAL A 54 -13.02 6.80 8.38
N TRP A 55 -14.17 7.41 8.10
CA TRP A 55 -15.15 6.87 7.16
C TRP A 55 -14.71 7.14 5.71
N ILE A 56 -14.59 6.07 4.93
CA ILE A 56 -14.35 6.12 3.50
C ILE A 56 -15.68 5.91 2.79
N PRO A 57 -16.19 6.90 2.02
CA PRO A 57 -17.42 6.71 1.27
C PRO A 57 -17.22 5.63 0.20
N GLY A 58 -18.22 4.77 0.00
CA GLY A 58 -18.17 3.79 -1.09
C GLY A 58 -18.18 4.45 -2.46
N GLY A 59 -17.62 3.77 -3.45
CA GLY A 59 -17.55 4.27 -4.82
C GLY A 59 -16.87 3.30 -5.77
N SER A 60 -16.94 3.64 -7.05
CA SER A 60 -16.25 2.92 -8.13
C SER A 60 -14.91 3.58 -8.43
N PHE A 61 -13.90 2.77 -8.74
CA PHE A 61 -12.58 3.22 -9.14
C PHE A 61 -11.92 2.23 -10.10
N THR A 62 -10.83 2.66 -10.71
CA THR A 62 -9.95 1.77 -11.47
C THR A 62 -8.85 1.26 -10.55
N GLN A 63 -8.86 -0.04 -10.30
CA GLN A 63 -7.84 -0.75 -9.55
C GLN A 63 -6.74 -1.26 -10.49
N GLY A 64 -5.50 -1.26 -10.01
CA GLY A 64 -4.35 -1.76 -10.74
C GLY A 64 -3.69 -0.70 -11.61
N ALA A 65 -2.58 -1.10 -12.24
CA ALA A 65 -1.72 -0.23 -12.99
C ALA A 65 -2.22 -0.08 -14.43
N TYR A 66 -2.18 1.15 -14.95
CA TYR A 66 -2.40 1.43 -16.36
C TYR A 66 -1.22 0.93 -17.20
N ASP A 67 -1.47 0.68 -18.48
CA ASP A 67 -0.45 0.16 -19.39
C ASP A 67 0.76 1.09 -19.53
N ASN A 68 0.54 2.40 -19.39
CA ASN A 68 1.58 3.43 -19.46
C ASN A 68 2.39 3.63 -18.17
N ASP A 69 2.08 2.91 -17.07
CA ASP A 69 2.98 2.85 -15.93
C ASP A 69 4.12 1.88 -16.25
N ASN A 70 5.30 2.45 -16.50
CA ASN A 70 6.51 1.70 -16.87
C ASN A 70 7.20 1.06 -15.66
N LEU A 71 6.88 1.49 -14.44
CA LEU A 71 7.40 0.91 -13.20
C LEU A 71 6.53 -0.25 -12.71
N ALA A 72 5.31 -0.38 -13.26
CA ALA A 72 4.37 -1.42 -12.87
C ALA A 72 4.78 -2.80 -13.38
N LEU A 73 4.79 -3.77 -12.47
CA LEU A 73 5.00 -5.16 -12.78
C LEU A 73 3.77 -5.78 -13.47
N GLN A 74 3.96 -6.88 -14.18
CA GLN A 74 2.88 -7.50 -14.96
C GLN A 74 1.69 -7.98 -14.12
N HIS A 75 1.92 -8.36 -12.86
CA HIS A 75 0.86 -8.78 -11.94
C HIS A 75 0.09 -7.62 -11.30
N GLU A 76 0.51 -6.37 -11.54
CA GLU A 76 -0.25 -5.15 -11.21
C GLU A 76 -1.21 -4.76 -12.33
N LYS A 77 -1.07 -5.37 -13.52
CA LYS A 77 -1.86 -5.11 -14.73
C LYS A 77 -2.84 -6.28 -14.98
N PRO A 78 -3.95 -6.04 -15.69
CA PRO A 78 -4.42 -4.75 -16.20
C PRO A 78 -5.17 -3.92 -15.14
N ALA A 79 -5.23 -2.62 -15.38
CA ALA A 79 -6.18 -1.72 -14.72
C ALA A 79 -7.62 -2.15 -15.03
N HIS A 80 -8.49 -2.26 -14.02
CA HIS A 80 -9.85 -2.80 -14.16
C HIS A 80 -10.84 -2.08 -13.22
N PRO A 81 -12.15 -2.04 -13.56
CA PRO A 81 -13.15 -1.36 -12.74
C PRO A 81 -13.54 -2.20 -11.52
N VAL A 82 -13.60 -1.55 -10.35
CA VAL A 82 -14.03 -2.13 -9.08
C VAL A 82 -14.91 -1.13 -8.34
N SER A 83 -15.92 -1.61 -7.64
CA SER A 83 -16.65 -0.80 -6.64
C SER A 83 -16.46 -1.35 -5.23
N VAL A 84 -16.36 -0.46 -4.25
CA VAL A 84 -16.33 -0.80 -2.82
C VAL A 84 -17.47 -0.08 -2.11
N ASP A 85 -18.11 -0.76 -1.16
CA ASP A 85 -19.04 -0.12 -0.22
C ASP A 85 -18.28 0.81 0.75
N GLY A 86 -19.00 1.62 1.51
CA GLY A 86 -18.36 2.46 2.52
C GLY A 86 -17.91 1.66 3.74
N PHE A 87 -16.77 2.04 4.31
CA PHE A 87 -16.15 1.37 5.45
C PHE A 87 -15.34 2.35 6.30
N PHE A 88 -15.04 1.96 7.53
CA PHE A 88 -14.04 2.64 8.37
C PHE A 88 -12.67 2.02 8.15
N ILE A 89 -11.63 2.84 8.11
CA ILE A 89 -10.22 2.41 8.07
C ILE A 89 -9.40 3.18 9.08
N ASP A 90 -8.38 2.54 9.65
CA ASP A 90 -7.40 3.24 10.50
C ASP A 90 -6.68 4.35 9.73
N ILE A 91 -6.53 5.50 10.40
CA ILE A 91 -5.82 6.65 9.81
C ILE A 91 -4.32 6.40 9.65
N THR A 92 -3.76 5.44 10.38
CA THR A 92 -2.34 5.03 10.38
C THR A 92 -2.20 3.52 10.32
N GLU A 93 -0.99 3.01 10.14
CA GLU A 93 -0.66 1.64 10.55
C GLU A 93 -0.91 1.44 12.05
N VAL A 94 -1.12 0.18 12.46
CA VAL A 94 -1.19 -0.19 13.88
C VAL A 94 0.15 0.10 14.53
N THR A 95 0.11 0.84 15.64
CA THR A 95 1.30 1.27 16.37
C THR A 95 1.76 0.25 17.41
N ASN A 96 3.02 0.35 17.82
CA ASN A 96 3.56 -0.42 18.94
C ASN A 96 2.72 -0.28 20.22
N ALA A 97 2.23 0.93 20.53
CA ALA A 97 1.38 1.15 21.70
C ALA A 97 0.04 0.41 21.60
N GLN A 98 -0.59 0.43 20.43
CA GLN A 98 -1.85 -0.29 20.19
C GLN A 98 -1.64 -1.81 20.27
N PHE A 99 -0.60 -2.33 19.62
CA PHE A 99 -0.29 -3.75 19.64
C PHE A 99 0.11 -4.23 21.04
N LYS A 100 0.83 -3.41 21.81
CA LYS A 100 1.13 -3.68 23.21
C LYS A 100 -0.13 -3.84 24.06
N LYS A 101 -1.15 -3.00 23.89
CA LYS A 101 -2.45 -3.16 24.59
C LYS A 101 -3.12 -4.49 24.26
N PHE A 102 -3.07 -4.91 22.99
CA PHE A 102 -3.57 -6.22 22.57
C PHE A 102 -2.84 -7.36 23.29
N VAL A 103 -1.50 -7.34 23.27
CA VAL A 103 -0.70 -8.39 23.91
C VAL A 103 -0.91 -8.42 25.42
N GLU A 104 -0.96 -7.26 26.08
CA GLU A 104 -1.22 -7.16 27.52
C GLU A 104 -2.62 -7.67 27.90
N ALA A 105 -3.64 -7.42 27.06
CA ALA A 105 -5.00 -7.85 27.32
C ALA A 105 -5.23 -9.36 27.08
N THR A 106 -4.44 -9.98 26.20
CA THR A 106 -4.70 -11.35 25.70
C THR A 106 -3.62 -12.36 26.07
N GLY A 107 -2.43 -11.90 26.45
CA GLY A 107 -1.25 -12.75 26.59
C GLY A 107 -0.76 -13.34 25.26
N TYR A 108 -1.12 -12.73 24.12
CA TYR A 108 -0.74 -13.23 22.80
C TYR A 108 0.77 -13.27 22.60
N VAL A 109 1.24 -14.36 21.98
CA VAL A 109 2.64 -14.59 21.60
C VAL A 109 2.68 -14.64 20.08
N THR A 110 3.45 -13.76 19.43
CA THR A 110 3.46 -13.67 17.96
C THR A 110 4.12 -14.88 17.32
N VAL A 111 3.88 -15.10 16.03
CA VAL A 111 4.55 -16.17 15.27
C VAL A 111 6.07 -16.07 15.37
N ALA A 112 6.63 -14.87 15.32
CA ALA A 112 8.08 -14.64 15.45
C ALA A 112 8.65 -15.08 16.81
N GLU A 113 7.84 -15.08 17.87
CA GLU A 113 8.22 -15.50 19.23
C GLU A 113 8.06 -17.03 19.45
N ARG A 114 7.38 -17.74 18.54
CA ARG A 114 7.08 -19.18 18.68
C ARG A 114 8.19 -20.06 18.11
N LYS A 115 8.30 -21.27 18.64
CA LYS A 115 9.18 -22.31 18.09
C LYS A 115 8.73 -22.68 16.67
N ILE A 116 9.69 -22.76 15.75
CA ILE A 116 9.43 -23.20 14.38
C ILE A 116 9.23 -24.72 14.35
N ASP A 117 8.14 -25.16 13.75
CA ASP A 117 7.89 -26.56 13.45
C ASP A 117 8.37 -26.89 12.02
N TRP A 118 9.43 -27.69 11.93
CA TRP A 118 9.96 -28.16 10.65
C TRP A 118 8.92 -28.95 9.84
N GLU A 119 8.05 -29.73 10.50
CA GLU A 119 7.09 -30.59 9.81
C GLU A 119 6.01 -29.78 9.10
N GLU A 120 5.67 -28.59 9.62
CA GLU A 120 4.80 -27.63 8.96
C GLU A 120 5.56 -26.80 7.91
N MET A 121 6.73 -26.27 8.25
CA MET A 121 7.53 -25.45 7.34
C MET A 121 7.94 -26.19 6.07
N LYS A 122 8.29 -27.49 6.18
CA LYS A 122 8.73 -28.28 5.02
C LYS A 122 7.64 -28.50 3.96
N LYS A 123 6.37 -28.27 4.30
CA LYS A 123 5.24 -28.32 3.35
C LYS A 123 5.24 -27.14 2.38
N GLN A 124 5.97 -26.07 2.71
CA GLN A 124 6.01 -24.81 1.96
C GLN A 124 7.31 -24.63 1.15
N VAL A 125 8.19 -25.64 1.14
CA VAL A 125 9.46 -25.62 0.40
C VAL A 125 9.53 -26.79 -0.59
N PRO A 126 10.43 -26.76 -1.58
CA PRO A 126 10.57 -27.86 -2.53
C PRO A 126 10.83 -29.22 -1.86
N PRO A 127 10.28 -30.32 -2.38
CA PRO A 127 10.56 -31.67 -1.89
C PRO A 127 12.07 -31.98 -1.87
N GLY A 128 12.55 -32.57 -0.78
CA GLY A 128 13.97 -32.88 -0.60
C GLY A 128 14.82 -31.75 -0.01
N THR A 129 14.22 -30.59 0.30
CA THR A 129 14.92 -29.51 1.02
C THR A 129 15.42 -30.03 2.38
N PRO A 130 16.73 -29.94 2.67
CA PRO A 130 17.27 -30.41 3.94
C PRO A 130 16.79 -29.54 5.10
N LYS A 131 16.54 -30.15 6.26
CA LYS A 131 16.23 -29.43 7.48
C LYS A 131 17.39 -28.48 7.85
N PRO A 132 17.14 -27.18 8.05
CA PRO A 132 18.13 -26.27 8.61
C PRO A 132 18.63 -26.75 9.98
N HIS A 133 19.87 -26.44 10.32
CA HIS A 133 20.42 -26.81 11.64
C HIS A 133 19.59 -26.18 12.77
N ASP A 134 19.43 -26.88 13.89
CA ASP A 134 18.57 -26.42 14.99
C ASP A 134 19.04 -25.08 15.60
N SER A 135 20.31 -24.69 15.41
CA SER A 135 20.83 -23.38 15.84
C SER A 135 20.28 -22.19 15.05
N ILE A 136 19.77 -22.42 13.83
CA ILE A 136 19.15 -21.38 12.99
C ILE A 136 17.64 -21.54 12.92
N LEU A 137 17.12 -22.75 13.10
CA LEU A 137 15.68 -23.04 13.17
C LEU A 137 15.11 -22.68 14.56
N GLN A 138 15.20 -21.40 14.91
CA GLN A 138 14.79 -20.83 16.19
C GLN A 138 13.84 -19.64 15.97
N PRO A 139 13.00 -19.29 16.97
CA PRO A 139 12.14 -18.12 16.93
C PRO A 139 12.91 -16.87 16.49
N GLY A 140 12.33 -16.08 15.62
CA GLY A 140 12.98 -14.95 15.00
C GLY A 140 12.18 -14.40 13.83
N SER A 141 12.82 -13.50 13.09
CA SER A 141 12.19 -12.82 11.99
C SER A 141 13.23 -12.30 10.98
N LEU A 142 12.77 -11.93 9.79
CA LEU A 142 13.62 -11.46 8.70
C LEU A 142 14.03 -10.00 8.93
N LEU A 143 15.34 -9.75 8.83
CA LEU A 143 15.97 -8.45 9.12
C LEU A 143 16.86 -7.99 7.96
N PHE A 144 16.77 -6.72 7.60
CA PHE A 144 17.60 -6.07 6.60
C PHE A 144 18.92 -5.64 7.25
N LYS A 145 19.99 -6.26 6.77
CA LYS A 145 21.39 -5.97 7.14
C LYS A 145 22.08 -5.03 6.15
N GLY A 146 21.47 -4.80 4.97
CA GLY A 146 22.09 -4.04 3.88
C GLY A 146 23.36 -4.70 3.36
N THR A 147 24.13 -3.96 2.55
CA THR A 147 25.45 -4.40 2.07
C THR A 147 26.50 -3.29 2.23
N THR A 148 27.77 -3.68 2.29
CA THR A 148 28.89 -2.72 2.25
C THR A 148 29.44 -2.53 0.84
N TYR A 149 28.82 -3.18 -0.15
CA TYR A 149 29.25 -3.24 -1.54
C TYR A 149 28.06 -3.06 -2.49
N THR A 150 28.35 -2.62 -3.72
CA THR A 150 27.35 -2.49 -4.77
C THR A 150 26.88 -3.87 -5.21
N VAL A 151 25.57 -4.10 -5.12
CA VAL A 151 24.95 -5.34 -5.58
C VAL A 151 24.58 -5.20 -7.05
N THR A 152 25.06 -6.11 -7.90
CA THR A 152 24.75 -6.11 -9.33
C THR A 152 23.57 -7.02 -9.70
N ASN A 153 23.28 -8.03 -8.86
CA ASN A 153 22.12 -8.91 -9.01
C ASN A 153 21.15 -8.70 -7.85
N LEU A 154 20.07 -7.97 -8.11
CA LEU A 154 19.03 -7.68 -7.13
C LEU A 154 17.97 -8.80 -6.99
N ASP A 155 18.11 -9.92 -7.71
CA ASP A 155 17.25 -11.10 -7.52
C ASP A 155 17.71 -12.00 -6.36
N ASP A 156 18.98 -11.90 -5.94
CA ASP A 156 19.54 -12.68 -4.83
C ASP A 156 19.47 -11.91 -3.51
N PHE A 157 18.30 -11.96 -2.89
CA PHE A 157 17.97 -11.22 -1.68
C PHE A 157 18.68 -11.68 -0.39
N TYR A 158 19.31 -12.86 -0.40
CA TYR A 158 20.13 -13.34 0.74
C TYR A 158 21.33 -12.44 1.03
N GLN A 159 21.71 -11.60 0.07
CA GLN A 159 22.79 -10.63 0.21
C GLN A 159 22.47 -9.52 1.22
N TRP A 160 21.20 -9.11 1.37
CA TRP A 160 20.81 -8.01 2.28
C TRP A 160 19.75 -8.37 3.31
N TRP A 161 19.15 -9.57 3.23
CA TRP A 161 18.27 -10.12 4.26
C TRP A 161 18.98 -11.20 5.07
N GLU A 162 18.66 -11.28 6.37
CA GLU A 162 19.07 -12.37 7.24
C GLU A 162 17.93 -12.81 8.17
N TRP A 163 17.91 -14.11 8.50
CA TRP A 163 17.08 -14.61 9.59
C TRP A 163 17.74 -14.24 10.93
N LYS A 164 17.06 -13.43 11.74
CA LYS A 164 17.57 -13.00 13.05
C LYS A 164 16.82 -13.70 14.17
N VAL A 165 17.51 -14.62 14.85
CA VAL A 165 16.98 -15.29 16.05
C VAL A 165 16.69 -14.26 17.13
N GLY A 166 15.48 -14.34 17.71
CA GLY A 166 14.98 -13.42 18.73
C GLY A 166 14.70 -11.99 18.22
N ALA A 167 14.57 -11.80 16.91
CA ALA A 167 13.92 -10.60 16.38
C ALA A 167 12.40 -10.81 16.37
N ASP A 168 11.69 -9.87 17.00
CA ASP A 168 10.25 -9.86 17.14
C ASP A 168 9.76 -8.41 17.26
N TRP A 169 8.46 -8.21 17.49
CA TRP A 169 7.86 -6.88 17.56
C TRP A 169 8.36 -6.02 18.75
N ARG A 170 8.84 -6.63 19.85
CA ARG A 170 9.43 -5.92 21.00
C ARG A 170 10.92 -5.65 20.78
N HIS A 171 11.57 -6.53 20.03
CA HIS A 171 12.99 -6.55 19.74
C HIS A 171 13.26 -6.51 18.23
N PRO A 172 12.89 -5.42 17.52
CA PRO A 172 12.84 -5.40 16.06
C PRO A 172 14.21 -5.50 15.36
N ARG A 173 15.30 -5.34 16.10
CA ARG A 173 16.68 -5.53 15.60
C ARG A 173 17.37 -6.75 16.23
N GLY A 174 16.59 -7.65 16.83
CA GLY A 174 17.05 -8.79 17.61
C GLY A 174 17.19 -8.49 19.11
N PRO A 175 17.66 -9.46 19.92
CA PRO A 175 17.52 -9.46 21.38
C PRO A 175 18.08 -8.26 22.14
N GLY A 176 19.04 -7.52 21.56
CA GLY A 176 19.63 -6.32 22.17
C GLY A 176 18.87 -5.02 21.89
N SER A 177 17.78 -5.05 21.14
CA SER A 177 17.00 -3.88 20.75
C SER A 177 15.71 -3.73 21.54
N SER A 178 15.09 -2.56 21.50
CA SER A 178 13.79 -2.33 22.14
C SER A 178 12.92 -1.33 21.35
N ILE A 179 11.63 -1.37 21.65
CA ILE A 179 10.63 -0.36 21.25
C ILE A 179 10.45 0.75 22.30
N GLU A 180 11.35 0.88 23.28
CA GLU A 180 11.27 1.96 24.27
C GLU A 180 11.34 3.32 23.57
N GLY A 181 10.38 4.20 23.89
CA GLY A 181 10.22 5.50 23.23
C GLY A 181 9.68 5.44 21.79
N LYS A 182 9.26 4.27 21.31
CA LYS A 182 8.74 4.06 19.94
C LYS A 182 7.26 3.67 19.91
N ASP A 183 6.49 4.16 20.87
CA ASP A 183 5.06 3.86 21.02
C ASP A 183 4.24 4.26 19.78
N ASN A 184 4.64 5.32 19.07
CA ASN A 184 4.01 5.84 17.86
C ASN A 184 4.68 5.34 16.55
N TYR A 185 5.50 4.31 16.60
CA TYR A 185 6.02 3.66 15.38
C TYR A 185 5.08 2.51 14.98
N PRO A 186 5.00 2.18 13.67
CA PRO A 186 4.25 1.02 13.23
C PRO A 186 4.82 -0.25 13.87
N VAL A 187 3.94 -1.17 14.28
CA VAL A 187 4.36 -2.49 14.73
C VAL A 187 4.83 -3.32 13.52
N VAL A 188 5.95 -4.01 13.68
CA VAL A 188 6.58 -4.84 12.63
C VAL A 188 6.92 -6.24 13.17
N HIS A 189 7.48 -7.11 12.33
CA HIS A 189 7.64 -8.55 12.64
C HIS A 189 6.32 -9.28 12.90
N ILE A 190 5.25 -8.79 12.27
CA ILE A 190 3.90 -9.31 12.38
C ILE A 190 3.64 -10.25 11.21
N ALA A 191 3.43 -11.53 11.51
CA ALA A 191 2.93 -12.51 10.55
C ALA A 191 1.44 -12.31 10.30
N TYR A 192 0.90 -12.95 9.27
CA TYR A 192 -0.51 -12.76 8.90
C TYR A 192 -1.48 -13.19 10.02
N GLU A 193 -1.17 -14.28 10.72
CA GLU A 193 -1.94 -14.74 11.88
C GLU A 193 -1.97 -13.70 13.01
N ASP A 194 -0.85 -13.03 13.28
CA ASP A 194 -0.71 -12.03 14.32
C ASP A 194 -1.63 -10.83 14.05
N ALA A 195 -1.66 -10.36 12.80
CA ALA A 195 -2.52 -9.27 12.36
C ALA A 195 -4.01 -9.65 12.47
N LEU A 196 -4.38 -10.89 12.10
CA LEU A 196 -5.76 -11.38 12.25
C LEU A 196 -6.18 -11.50 13.71
N ALA A 197 -5.28 -11.95 14.60
CA ALA A 197 -5.55 -12.05 16.03
C ALA A 197 -5.81 -10.68 16.65
N TYR A 198 -4.98 -9.68 16.29
CA TYR A 198 -5.20 -8.29 16.68
C TYR A 198 -6.55 -7.78 16.15
N CYS A 199 -6.83 -7.98 14.86
CA CYS A 199 -8.08 -7.54 14.25
C CYS A 199 -9.30 -8.11 15.00
N LYS A 200 -9.30 -9.41 15.29
CA LYS A 200 -10.36 -10.07 16.04
C LYS A 200 -10.54 -9.47 17.43
N TRP A 201 -9.45 -9.22 18.15
CA TRP A 201 -9.50 -8.58 19.48
C TRP A 201 -10.08 -7.17 19.42
N ALA A 202 -9.70 -6.40 18.39
CA ALA A 202 -10.16 -5.03 18.21
C ALA A 202 -11.60 -4.90 17.67
N GLY A 203 -12.26 -6.02 17.31
CA GLY A 203 -13.56 -5.99 16.62
C GLY A 203 -13.45 -5.49 15.17
N ARG A 204 -12.33 -5.77 14.51
CA ARG A 204 -11.93 -5.25 13.19
C ARG A 204 -11.50 -6.40 12.26
N ARG A 205 -11.08 -6.06 11.04
CA ARG A 205 -10.50 -6.99 10.06
C ARG A 205 -9.39 -6.29 9.26
N LEU A 206 -8.61 -7.07 8.52
CA LEU A 206 -7.72 -6.52 7.50
C LEU A 206 -8.54 -5.96 6.32
N PRO A 207 -8.06 -4.90 5.65
CA PRO A 207 -8.67 -4.42 4.41
C PRO A 207 -8.58 -5.47 3.32
N THR A 208 -9.54 -5.46 2.39
CA THR A 208 -9.29 -6.10 1.08
C THR A 208 -8.23 -5.32 0.31
N GLU A 209 -7.58 -5.95 -0.66
CA GLU A 209 -6.66 -5.29 -1.57
C GLU A 209 -7.31 -4.07 -2.24
N SER A 210 -8.58 -4.21 -2.62
CA SER A 210 -9.35 -3.16 -3.28
C SER A 210 -9.76 -2.03 -2.33
N GLU A 211 -10.15 -2.35 -1.10
CA GLU A 211 -10.42 -1.34 -0.07
C GLU A 211 -9.16 -0.52 0.22
N TRP A 212 -8.02 -1.20 0.37
CA TRP A 212 -6.74 -0.55 0.63
C TRP A 212 -6.35 0.39 -0.52
N GLU A 213 -6.42 -0.08 -1.77
CA GLU A 213 -6.02 0.73 -2.92
C GLU A 213 -6.98 1.90 -3.19
N TYR A 214 -8.29 1.67 -3.01
CA TYR A 214 -9.29 2.73 -3.09
C TYR A 214 -9.01 3.83 -2.05
N ALA A 215 -8.74 3.42 -0.81
CA ALA A 215 -8.40 4.30 0.29
C ALA A 215 -7.09 5.07 0.01
N ALA A 216 -6.05 4.40 -0.49
CA ALA A 216 -4.77 5.00 -0.85
C ALA A 216 -4.91 6.09 -1.92
N LYS A 217 -5.77 5.89 -2.92
CA LYS A 217 -6.05 6.89 -3.97
C LYS A 217 -6.71 8.16 -3.46
N GLY A 218 -7.33 8.15 -2.27
CA GLY A 218 -7.85 9.37 -1.64
C GLY A 218 -8.88 10.10 -2.50
N GLY A 219 -9.74 9.37 -3.23
CA GLY A 219 -10.74 9.95 -4.14
C GLY A 219 -10.17 10.55 -5.44
N LYS A 220 -8.86 10.40 -5.71
CA LYS A 220 -8.24 10.89 -6.95
C LYS A 220 -8.32 9.84 -8.06
N LEU A 221 -8.82 10.25 -9.22
CA LEU A 221 -8.78 9.44 -10.43
C LEU A 221 -7.35 9.38 -10.99
N ASN A 222 -6.95 8.20 -11.45
CA ASN A 222 -5.67 7.96 -12.13
C ASN A 222 -4.43 8.38 -11.29
N SER A 223 -4.50 8.38 -9.96
CA SER A 223 -3.33 8.71 -9.14
C SER A 223 -2.33 7.55 -9.09
N LYS A 224 -1.05 7.89 -9.26
CA LYS A 224 0.08 6.96 -9.12
C LYS A 224 0.44 6.76 -7.64
N PHE A 225 0.34 7.84 -6.86
CA PHE A 225 0.63 7.92 -5.43
C PHE A 225 -0.56 8.47 -4.66
N SER A 226 -0.51 8.35 -3.33
CA SER A 226 -1.51 8.91 -2.41
C SER A 226 -1.63 10.44 -2.49
N TRP A 227 -0.54 11.12 -2.86
CA TRP A 227 -0.54 12.58 -3.10
C TRP A 227 -0.87 12.98 -4.55
N GLY A 228 -0.89 12.06 -5.52
CA GLY A 228 -1.21 12.36 -6.92
C GLY A 228 -0.32 11.63 -7.91
N LYS A 229 0.33 12.37 -8.83
CA LYS A 229 1.17 11.82 -9.91
C LYS A 229 2.60 12.37 -9.90
N ASP A 230 2.90 13.24 -8.95
CA ASP A 230 4.14 14.00 -8.91
C ASP A 230 5.23 13.17 -8.23
N ASP A 231 6.15 12.65 -9.04
CA ASP A 231 7.31 11.86 -8.58
C ASP A 231 8.29 12.70 -7.74
N GLU A 232 8.39 14.01 -7.98
CA GLU A 232 9.35 14.89 -7.28
C GLU A 232 9.02 15.03 -5.78
N LYS A 233 7.77 14.73 -5.40
CA LYS A 233 7.32 14.78 -4.02
C LYS A 233 7.69 13.58 -3.18
N LEU A 234 8.20 12.48 -3.78
CA LEU A 234 8.41 11.20 -3.09
C LEU A 234 9.10 11.35 -1.74
N LYS A 235 10.29 11.97 -1.71
CA LYS A 235 11.09 12.17 -0.49
C LYS A 235 10.46 13.09 0.56
N SER A 236 9.47 13.88 0.18
CA SER A 236 8.75 14.78 1.09
C SER A 236 7.37 14.25 1.51
N ALA A 237 6.97 13.11 0.95
CA ALA A 237 5.60 12.59 1.06
C ALA A 237 5.54 11.12 1.53
N ALA A 238 6.65 10.40 1.55
CA ALA A 238 6.73 9.03 2.00
C ALA A 238 8.12 8.68 2.51
N ASN A 239 8.17 7.78 3.50
CA ASN A 239 9.41 7.17 3.98
C ASN A 239 9.82 6.01 3.05
N THR A 240 10.91 6.18 2.32
CA THR A 240 11.41 5.27 1.28
C THR A 240 12.93 5.23 1.29
N TRP A 241 13.57 4.46 0.41
CA TRP A 241 15.02 4.41 0.32
C TRP A 241 15.54 5.42 -0.69
N GLN A 242 16.46 6.30 -0.29
CA GLN A 242 17.19 7.20 -1.21
C GLN A 242 18.67 6.82 -1.29
N GLY A 243 19.28 6.97 -2.46
CA GLY A 243 20.66 6.52 -2.70
C GLY A 243 20.74 5.14 -3.38
N GLU A 244 21.82 4.41 -3.10
CA GLU A 244 22.16 3.16 -3.77
C GLU A 244 21.66 1.97 -2.95
N PHE A 245 20.49 1.42 -3.26
CA PHE A 245 19.99 0.22 -2.59
C PHE A 245 20.84 -1.03 -2.95
N PRO A 246 21.14 -1.96 -2.02
CA PRO A 246 20.87 -1.96 -0.57
C PRO A 246 22.06 -1.46 0.28
N LYS A 247 22.92 -0.61 -0.30
CA LYS A 247 24.24 -0.26 0.24
C LYS A 247 24.25 1.05 1.02
N THR A 248 23.69 2.11 0.45
CA THR A 248 23.71 3.46 1.03
C THR A 248 22.32 4.06 1.01
N ASN A 249 21.77 4.36 2.20
CA ASN A 249 20.60 5.24 2.36
C ASN A 249 21.10 6.67 2.62
N THR A 250 20.62 7.65 1.85
CA THR A 250 20.97 9.07 2.04
C THR A 250 20.03 9.80 2.99
N GLU A 251 18.94 9.15 3.44
CA GLU A 251 17.99 9.67 4.44
C GLU A 251 17.42 11.05 4.04
N GLU A 252 17.16 11.27 2.74
CA GLU A 252 16.65 12.55 2.25
C GLU A 252 15.22 12.85 2.74
N ASP A 253 14.47 11.81 3.12
CA ASP A 253 13.16 11.91 3.76
C ASP A 253 13.22 12.07 5.29
N GLY A 254 14.43 12.00 5.87
CA GLY A 254 14.68 12.13 7.30
C GLY A 254 14.76 10.82 8.08
N PHE A 255 14.65 9.66 7.43
CA PHE A 255 14.64 8.36 8.12
C PHE A 255 15.53 7.31 7.44
N ASP A 256 16.44 6.69 8.22
CA ASP A 256 17.17 5.49 7.77
C ASP A 256 16.26 4.26 7.63
N ARG A 257 15.26 4.16 8.53
CA ARG A 257 14.37 2.99 8.68
C ARG A 257 12.94 3.42 8.90
N LEU A 258 12.25 2.82 9.87
CA LEU A 258 10.89 3.19 10.24
C LEU A 258 10.82 4.68 10.64
N ALA A 259 9.74 5.32 10.23
CA ALA A 259 9.31 6.61 10.72
C ALA A 259 8.17 6.39 11.74
N PRO A 260 7.98 7.31 12.70
CA PRO A 260 6.72 7.39 13.43
C PRO A 260 5.55 7.45 12.45
N VAL A 261 4.41 6.86 12.81
CA VAL A 261 3.19 7.06 12.03
C VAL A 261 2.84 8.56 12.00
N GLN A 262 2.21 9.01 10.92
CA GLN A 262 1.87 10.40 10.64
C GLN A 262 3.07 11.34 10.47
N SER A 263 4.22 10.81 10.04
CA SER A 263 5.40 11.65 9.74
C SER A 263 5.22 12.48 8.47
N PHE A 264 4.39 12.01 7.53
CA PHE A 264 4.12 12.68 6.25
C PHE A 264 2.68 13.20 6.18
N SER A 265 2.37 14.00 5.16
CA SER A 265 1.03 14.56 4.99
C SER A 265 0.00 13.46 4.67
N PRO A 266 -1.23 13.54 5.20
CA PRO A 266 -2.27 12.58 4.86
C PRO A 266 -2.74 12.78 3.41
N ASN A 267 -3.33 11.74 2.84
CA ASN A 267 -4.06 11.86 1.58
C ASN A 267 -5.40 12.59 1.79
N ALA A 268 -6.19 12.78 0.72
CA ALA A 268 -7.44 13.54 0.79
C ALA A 268 -8.57 12.85 1.59
N PHE A 269 -8.41 11.58 1.98
CA PHE A 269 -9.28 10.89 2.93
C PHE A 269 -8.77 10.97 4.38
N GLY A 270 -7.65 11.65 4.64
CA GLY A 270 -7.10 11.78 5.98
C GLY A 270 -6.20 10.60 6.39
N LEU A 271 -5.78 9.76 5.43
CA LEU A 271 -4.95 8.59 5.70
C LEU A 271 -3.47 8.92 5.56
N TYR A 272 -2.70 8.53 6.56
CA TYR A 272 -1.26 8.70 6.62
C TYR A 272 -0.54 7.45 6.13
N ASP A 273 0.67 7.66 5.63
CA ASP A 273 1.66 6.60 5.35
C ASP A 273 1.14 5.47 4.45
N MET A 274 0.16 5.76 3.58
CA MET A 274 -0.33 4.81 2.57
C MET A 274 0.73 4.46 1.51
N ALA A 275 1.90 5.10 1.55
CA ALA A 275 3.03 4.85 0.67
C ALA A 275 4.31 4.90 1.50
N GLY A 276 5.14 3.85 1.40
CA GLY A 276 6.37 3.74 2.17
C GLY A 276 6.14 3.32 3.62
N ASN A 277 7.10 3.65 4.49
CA ASN A 277 7.17 3.26 5.89
C ASN A 277 7.18 1.73 6.08
N VAL A 278 6.03 1.07 6.17
CA VAL A 278 5.94 -0.39 6.20
C VAL A 278 4.98 -0.92 5.16
N TRP A 279 5.26 -2.11 4.66
CA TRP A 279 4.27 -2.89 3.94
C TRP A 279 3.07 -3.16 4.84
N GLU A 280 1.90 -3.32 4.25
CA GLU A 280 0.68 -3.60 4.98
C GLU A 280 -0.04 -4.84 4.47
N TRP A 281 -0.35 -5.74 5.41
CA TRP A 281 -1.17 -6.92 5.13
C TRP A 281 -2.58 -6.56 4.63
N THR A 282 -3.05 -7.28 3.61
CA THR A 282 -4.47 -7.32 3.22
C THR A 282 -5.01 -8.76 3.31
N GLN A 283 -6.33 -8.95 3.27
CA GLN A 283 -6.93 -10.28 3.47
C GLN A 283 -6.78 -11.24 2.26
N ASP A 284 -6.49 -10.69 1.09
CA ASP A 284 -6.61 -11.34 -0.21
C ASP A 284 -5.48 -12.36 -0.45
N TRP A 285 -5.82 -13.48 -1.09
CA TRP A 285 -4.80 -14.38 -1.63
C TRP A 285 -4.06 -13.71 -2.80
N TYR A 286 -2.72 -13.81 -2.78
CA TYR A 286 -1.93 -13.34 -3.89
C TYR A 286 -2.01 -14.33 -5.05
N ASN A 287 -2.54 -13.84 -6.18
CA ASN A 287 -2.63 -14.60 -7.41
C ASN A 287 -2.27 -13.69 -8.59
N VAL A 288 -1.27 -14.08 -9.38
CA VAL A 288 -0.76 -13.29 -10.51
C VAL A 288 -1.74 -13.18 -11.69
N ASN A 289 -2.78 -14.03 -11.73
CA ASN A 289 -3.79 -14.01 -12.78
C ASN A 289 -5.06 -13.23 -12.39
N TYR A 290 -5.25 -12.90 -11.11
CA TYR A 290 -6.52 -12.40 -10.60
C TYR A 290 -7.00 -11.12 -11.31
N TYR A 291 -6.12 -10.17 -11.61
CA TYR A 291 -6.51 -8.94 -12.30
C TYR A 291 -6.95 -9.20 -13.76
N LYS A 292 -6.41 -10.25 -14.41
CA LYS A 292 -6.85 -10.68 -15.75
C LYS A 292 -8.23 -11.35 -15.70
N GLU A 293 -8.57 -11.98 -14.59
CA GLU A 293 -9.91 -12.53 -14.37
C GLU A 293 -10.92 -11.40 -14.12
N LEU A 294 -10.55 -10.42 -13.28
CA LEU A 294 -11.42 -9.27 -12.95
C LEU A 294 -11.75 -8.42 -14.18
N ILE A 295 -10.79 -8.11 -15.05
CA ILE A 295 -11.08 -7.31 -16.25
C ILE A 295 -12.09 -8.00 -17.18
N VAL A 296 -12.09 -9.33 -17.24
CA VAL A 296 -13.05 -10.12 -18.04
C VAL A 296 -14.43 -10.14 -17.38
N ALA A 297 -14.49 -10.17 -16.05
CA ALA A 297 -15.74 -10.12 -15.30
C ALA A 297 -16.43 -8.75 -15.38
N GLY A 298 -15.71 -7.68 -15.71
CA GLY A 298 -16.20 -6.31 -15.72
C GLY A 298 -16.14 -5.67 -14.33
N GLU A 299 -17.06 -4.76 -14.01
CA GLU A 299 -17.07 -4.12 -12.68
C GLU A 299 -17.51 -5.11 -11.61
N VAL A 300 -16.60 -5.42 -10.69
CA VAL A 300 -16.87 -6.29 -9.53
C VAL A 300 -17.06 -5.44 -8.29
N LYS A 301 -18.14 -5.72 -7.54
CA LYS A 301 -18.45 -5.05 -6.27
C LYS A 301 -17.86 -5.83 -5.10
N ASN A 302 -17.09 -5.14 -4.24
CA ASN A 302 -16.43 -5.65 -3.04
C ASN A 302 -15.62 -6.95 -3.27
N PRO A 303 -14.72 -7.01 -4.25
CA PRO A 303 -13.87 -8.19 -4.44
C PRO A 303 -13.12 -8.54 -3.15
N LYS A 304 -12.96 -9.84 -2.91
CA LYS A 304 -12.35 -10.40 -1.69
C LYS A 304 -11.05 -11.16 -1.97
N GLY A 305 -10.51 -11.00 -3.19
CA GLY A 305 -9.30 -11.68 -3.65
C GLY A 305 -9.62 -12.93 -4.45
N ALA A 306 -8.56 -13.58 -4.95
CA ALA A 306 -8.68 -14.87 -5.62
C ALA A 306 -9.09 -15.96 -4.62
N ASP A 307 -9.75 -17.02 -5.11
CA ASP A 307 -10.14 -18.15 -4.26
C ASP A 307 -8.93 -18.97 -3.77
N GLN A 308 -7.84 -18.97 -4.54
CA GLN A 308 -6.60 -19.69 -4.23
C GLN A 308 -5.36 -18.85 -4.56
N PRO A 309 -4.28 -18.98 -3.78
CA PRO A 309 -3.01 -18.32 -4.08
C PRO A 309 -2.36 -18.96 -5.31
N PHE A 310 -1.67 -18.14 -6.10
CA PHE A 310 -0.89 -18.61 -7.24
C PHE A 310 0.27 -17.66 -7.57
N ASN A 311 1.49 -18.12 -7.30
CA ASN A 311 2.72 -17.43 -7.69
C ASN A 311 3.68 -18.43 -8.36
N PRO A 312 3.93 -18.33 -9.68
CA PRO A 312 4.82 -19.26 -10.38
C PRO A 312 6.28 -19.14 -9.92
N ARG A 313 6.68 -18.04 -9.28
CA ARG A 313 8.03 -17.88 -8.71
C ARG A 313 8.19 -18.58 -7.37
N ASN A 314 7.09 -18.89 -6.68
CA ASN A 314 7.09 -19.56 -5.39
C ASN A 314 5.94 -20.59 -5.30
N PRO A 315 6.00 -21.67 -6.09
CA PRO A 315 4.85 -22.57 -6.29
C PRO A 315 4.47 -23.40 -5.06
N TYR A 316 5.31 -23.44 -4.02
CA TYR A 316 5.07 -24.20 -2.80
C TYR A 316 4.51 -23.35 -1.66
N ALA A 317 4.72 -22.02 -1.70
CA ALA A 317 4.27 -21.14 -0.65
C ALA A 317 2.87 -20.61 -0.92
N LYS A 318 2.14 -20.36 0.16
CA LYS A 318 0.86 -19.65 0.13
C LYS A 318 1.09 -18.23 0.56
N GLU A 319 0.74 -17.30 -0.31
CA GLU A 319 1.07 -15.90 -0.12
C GLU A 319 -0.19 -15.03 -0.09
N LYS A 320 -0.19 -14.06 0.82
CA LYS A 320 -1.19 -13.01 0.92
C LYS A 320 -0.67 -11.73 0.26
N VAL A 321 -1.61 -10.91 -0.20
CA VAL A 321 -1.26 -9.62 -0.79
C VAL A 321 -0.76 -8.67 0.30
N ILE A 322 0.31 -7.95 -0.01
CA ILE A 322 0.80 -6.80 0.76
C ILE A 322 0.84 -5.56 -0.14
N LYS A 323 0.55 -4.39 0.46
CA LYS A 323 0.43 -3.11 -0.26
C LYS A 323 1.26 -2.01 0.44
N GLY A 324 1.52 -0.91 -0.28
CA GLY A 324 2.14 0.31 0.27
C GLY A 324 3.63 0.48 0.05
N GLY A 325 4.40 -0.60 -0.11
CA GLY A 325 5.86 -0.51 -0.07
C GLY A 325 6.35 -0.26 1.35
N SER A 326 7.64 0.04 1.53
CA SER A 326 8.25 0.29 2.84
C SER A 326 9.39 1.29 2.73
N PHE A 327 10.03 1.60 3.86
CA PHE A 327 11.26 2.40 3.92
C PHE A 327 12.43 1.80 3.10
N LEU A 328 12.35 0.52 2.70
CA LEU A 328 13.35 -0.12 1.83
C LEU A 328 13.05 0.02 0.33
N CYS A 329 11.91 0.57 -0.06
CA CYS A 329 11.53 0.70 -1.46
C CYS A 329 12.31 1.80 -2.16
N ASN A 330 12.90 1.48 -3.31
CA ASN A 330 13.61 2.40 -4.20
C ASN A 330 13.24 2.09 -5.65
N GLU A 331 13.17 3.09 -6.52
CA GLU A 331 12.79 2.90 -7.93
C GLU A 331 13.64 1.84 -8.66
N SER A 332 14.95 1.76 -8.36
CA SER A 332 15.87 0.80 -9.00
C SER A 332 15.62 -0.67 -8.68
N TYR A 333 14.91 -0.95 -7.59
CA TYR A 333 14.70 -2.31 -7.07
C TYR A 333 13.20 -2.63 -6.91
N CYS A 334 12.49 -1.76 -6.20
CA CYS A 334 11.12 -1.95 -5.75
C CYS A 334 10.40 -0.60 -5.67
N ALA A 335 9.75 -0.19 -6.76
CA ALA A 335 8.94 1.02 -6.84
C ALA A 335 7.51 0.82 -6.27
N SER A 336 7.39 0.14 -5.12
CA SER A 336 6.09 -0.31 -4.60
C SER A 336 5.37 0.69 -3.68
N TYR A 337 5.91 1.89 -3.52
CA TYR A 337 5.22 3.04 -2.93
C TYR A 337 4.11 3.63 -3.82
N ARG A 338 3.84 3.02 -4.99
CA ARG A 338 2.72 3.36 -5.88
C ARG A 338 1.44 2.68 -5.40
N ASN A 339 0.29 3.34 -5.56
CA ASN A 339 -1.00 2.81 -5.09
C ASN A 339 -1.36 1.47 -5.75
N SER A 340 -1.06 1.32 -7.05
CA SER A 340 -1.34 0.09 -7.80
C SER A 340 -0.35 -1.04 -7.53
N ALA A 341 0.80 -0.74 -6.92
CA ALA A 341 1.77 -1.76 -6.61
C ALA A 341 1.19 -2.76 -5.62
N ARG A 342 1.54 -4.02 -5.80
CA ARG A 342 1.11 -5.13 -4.95
C ARG A 342 2.23 -6.15 -4.94
N MET A 343 2.58 -6.67 -3.77
CA MET A 343 3.53 -7.77 -3.64
C MET A 343 2.88 -8.89 -2.83
N ALA A 344 3.65 -9.94 -2.58
CA ALA A 344 3.20 -11.12 -1.89
C ALA A 344 4.13 -11.40 -0.70
N SER A 345 3.58 -11.92 0.39
CA SER A 345 4.36 -12.44 1.50
C SER A 345 3.69 -13.69 2.07
N THR A 346 4.49 -14.63 2.58
CA THR A 346 3.97 -15.87 3.18
C THR A 346 3.34 -15.59 4.54
N GLU A 347 2.29 -16.34 4.87
CA GLU A 347 1.49 -16.09 6.08
C GLU A 347 2.27 -16.26 7.38
N ASP A 348 3.38 -16.98 7.34
CA ASP A 348 4.15 -17.48 8.49
C ASP A 348 5.39 -16.64 8.84
N SER A 349 5.66 -15.56 8.11
CA SER A 349 6.90 -14.81 8.24
C SER A 349 6.65 -13.35 8.66
N GLY A 350 7.17 -12.98 9.83
CA GLY A 350 7.34 -11.57 10.19
C GLY A 350 8.56 -10.96 9.49
N MET A 351 8.55 -9.65 9.22
CA MET A 351 9.67 -8.90 8.65
C MET A 351 9.77 -7.50 9.27
N GLU A 352 10.97 -6.91 9.35
CA GLU A 352 11.15 -5.59 10.00
C GLU A 352 10.50 -4.40 9.27
N HIS A 353 9.96 -4.65 8.07
CA HIS A 353 9.35 -3.66 7.19
C HIS A 353 7.90 -4.01 6.81
N LEU A 354 7.25 -4.91 7.54
CA LEU A 354 5.89 -5.38 7.29
C LEU A 354 5.05 -5.27 8.58
N GLY A 355 4.03 -4.43 8.52
CA GLY A 355 3.00 -4.21 9.52
C GLY A 355 1.61 -4.35 8.90
N PHE A 356 0.65 -3.60 9.42
CA PHE A 356 -0.74 -3.62 8.93
C PHE A 356 -1.55 -2.44 9.45
N ARG A 357 -2.67 -2.17 8.79
CA ARG A 357 -3.77 -1.33 9.31
C ARG A 357 -5.08 -2.08 9.24
N THR A 358 -6.11 -1.62 9.95
CA THR A 358 -7.39 -2.34 10.04
C THR A 358 -8.55 -1.56 9.45
N VAL A 359 -9.63 -2.27 9.14
CA VAL A 359 -10.92 -1.73 8.73
C VAL A 359 -12.05 -2.30 9.57
N ALA A 360 -13.18 -1.58 9.60
CA ALA A 360 -14.42 -2.05 10.17
C ALA A 360 -15.61 -1.65 9.27
N THR A 361 -16.63 -2.49 9.19
CA THR A 361 -17.91 -2.10 8.58
C THR A 361 -18.87 -1.60 9.66
N PRO A 362 -19.90 -0.82 9.32
CA PRO A 362 -20.98 -0.48 10.25
C PRO A 362 -21.55 -1.66 11.03
N GLU A 363 -21.64 -2.84 10.39
CA GLU A 363 -22.17 -4.06 10.98
C GLU A 363 -21.25 -4.66 12.04
N MET A 364 -19.94 -4.45 11.93
CA MET A 364 -18.95 -4.95 12.90
C MET A 364 -18.95 -4.13 14.20
N LEU A 365 -19.47 -2.91 14.16
CA LEU A 365 -19.48 -1.94 15.26
C LEU A 365 -20.83 -1.86 16.00
N LYS A 366 -21.79 -2.70 15.61
CA LYS A 366 -23.07 -2.89 16.31
C LYS A 366 -22.92 -4.00 17.34
#